data_AF-A0A4Y8WB58-F1
#
_entry.id   AF-A0A4Y8WB58-F1
#
_cell.length_a   1.000
_cell.length_b   1.000
_cell.length_c   1.000
_cell.angle_alpha   90.00
_cell.angle_beta   90.00
_cell.angle_gamma   90.00
#
_symmetry.space_group_name_H-M   'P 1'
#
loop_
_entity.id
_entity.type
_entity.pdbx_description
1 polymer ?
#
loop_
_entity_poly.entity_id
_entity_poly.type
_entity_poly.pdbx_seq_one_letter_code
_entity_poly.pdbx_strand_id
1 'polypeptide(L)'
;MDNQNVLYNAFYKAQDRFLERYTQNGFEPDIIHDYIHSGMMLSSLYENGCDDENPLLYELFLRQLYYHLIDAIQDPVRSRTFRRVCLDSIHTPLLCLKRHYYQWEDGDIKFLYLQQLLQRVQTPLD
;
A
#
# COMPACT_ATOMS: atom_id res chain seq x y z
N MET A 1 -4.41 17.05 -17.13
CA MET A 1 -4.02 17.74 -15.88
C MET A 1 -5.09 17.64 -14.79
N ASP A 2 -6.36 17.99 -15.06
CA ASP A 2 -7.40 17.99 -14.01
C ASP A 2 -7.64 16.61 -13.37
N ASN A 3 -7.62 15.53 -14.15
CA ASN A 3 -7.84 14.19 -13.62
C ASN A 3 -6.69 13.69 -12.71
N GLN A 4 -5.44 14.04 -13.05
CA GLN A 4 -4.27 13.67 -12.24
C GLN A 4 -4.29 14.40 -10.89
N ASN A 5 -4.67 15.69 -10.88
CA ASN A 5 -4.85 16.46 -9.65
C ASN A 5 -5.94 15.86 -8.76
N VAL A 6 -7.03 15.35 -9.34
CA VAL A 6 -8.09 14.65 -8.58
C VAL A 6 -7.56 13.38 -7.95
N LEU A 7 -6.77 12.58 -8.67
CA LEU A 7 -6.18 11.34 -8.15
C LEU A 7 -5.18 11.60 -7.01
N TYR A 8 -4.31 12.60 -7.16
CA TYR A 8 -3.42 13.03 -6.08
C TYR A 8 -4.20 13.52 -4.86
N ASN A 9 -5.23 14.34 -5.06
CA ASN A 9 -6.05 14.85 -3.96
C ASN A 9 -6.77 13.72 -3.20
N ALA A 10 -7.34 12.75 -3.94
CA ALA A 10 -7.97 11.58 -3.36
C ALA A 10 -6.96 10.74 -2.56
N PHE A 11 -5.78 10.48 -3.14
CA PHE A 11 -4.72 9.72 -2.48
C PHE A 11 -4.27 10.35 -1.16
N TYR A 12 -3.93 11.65 -1.16
CA TYR A 12 -3.44 12.31 0.05
C TYR A 12 -4.52 12.43 1.12
N LYS A 13 -5.79 12.66 0.75
CA LYS A 13 -6.90 12.64 1.72
C LYS A 13 -7.10 11.27 2.34
N ALA A 14 -7.03 10.20 1.54
CA ALA A 14 -7.18 8.84 2.06
C ALA A 14 -5.96 8.44 2.90
N GLN A 15 -4.76 8.89 2.52
CA GLN A 15 -3.54 8.73 3.31
C GLN A 15 -3.66 9.38 4.67
N ASP A 16 -4.09 10.64 4.74
CA ASP A 16 -4.20 11.37 6.01
C ASP A 16 -5.12 10.60 6.97
N ARG A 17 -6.30 10.17 6.48
CA ARG A 17 -7.24 9.34 7.25
C ARG A 17 -6.66 8.00 7.68
N PHE A 18 -5.88 7.36 6.82
CA PHE A 18 -5.22 6.10 7.17
C PHE A 18 -4.19 6.32 8.28
N LEU A 19 -3.40 7.39 8.21
CA LEU A 19 -2.33 7.72 9.16
C LEU A 19 -2.85 8.30 10.48
N GLU A 20 -4.10 8.74 10.55
CA GLU A 20 -4.74 9.16 11.79
C GLU A 20 -4.65 8.07 12.87
N ARG A 21 -4.17 8.46 14.05
CA ARG A 21 -3.94 7.55 15.18
C ARG A 21 -5.23 6.94 15.75
N TYR A 22 -6.33 7.67 15.64
CA TYR A 22 -7.63 7.27 16.15
C TYR A 22 -8.60 7.10 15.00
N THR A 23 -8.92 5.85 14.69
CA THR A 23 -9.98 5.52 13.75
C THR A 23 -11.26 5.26 14.53
N GLN A 24 -12.38 5.84 14.09
CA GLN A 24 -13.68 5.54 14.66
C GLN A 24 -14.03 4.07 14.40
N ASN A 25 -14.34 3.33 15.48
CA ASN A 25 -14.70 1.91 15.38
C ASN A 25 -15.83 1.68 14.37
N GLY A 26 -15.66 0.70 13.49
CA GLY A 26 -16.60 0.35 12.42
C GLY A 26 -16.23 0.92 11.05
N PHE A 27 -15.36 1.94 10.99
CA PHE A 27 -14.92 2.57 9.74
C PHE A 27 -13.53 2.11 9.29
N GLU A 28 -12.87 1.22 10.04
CA GLU A 28 -11.53 0.74 9.68
C GLU A 28 -11.47 0.14 8.27
N PRO A 29 -12.41 -0.73 7.84
CA PRO A 29 -12.37 -1.30 6.51
C PRO A 29 -12.46 -0.24 5.41
N ASP A 30 -13.35 0.73 5.56
CA ASP A 30 -13.57 1.77 4.56
C ASP A 30 -12.32 2.66 4.40
N ILE A 31 -11.69 3.06 5.51
CA ILE A 31 -10.47 3.87 5.48
C ILE A 31 -9.32 3.13 4.82
N ILE A 32 -9.13 1.84 5.15
CA ILE A 32 -8.05 1.03 4.60
C ILE A 32 -8.28 0.79 3.10
N HIS A 33 -9.50 0.42 2.70
CA HIS A 33 -9.82 0.15 1.31
C HIS A 33 -9.79 1.43 0.46
N ASP A 34 -10.25 2.57 0.96
CA ASP A 34 -10.18 3.86 0.26
C ASP A 34 -8.72 4.27 0.02
N TYR A 35 -7.85 4.09 1.02
CA TYR A 35 -6.43 4.38 0.87
C TYR A 35 -5.75 3.47 -0.16
N ILE A 36 -6.00 2.16 -0.08
CA ILE A 36 -5.45 1.21 -1.07
C ILE A 36 -5.98 1.54 -2.46
N HIS A 37 -7.29 1.72 -2.60
CA HIS A 37 -7.92 2.02 -3.89
C HIS A 37 -7.35 3.30 -4.52
N SER A 38 -7.30 4.39 -3.77
CA SER A 38 -6.75 5.66 -4.27
C SER A 38 -5.26 5.57 -4.61
N GLY A 39 -4.46 4.85 -3.82
CA GLY A 39 -3.05 4.62 -4.12
C GLY A 39 -2.83 3.72 -5.33
N MET A 40 -3.66 2.69 -5.52
CA MET A 40 -3.62 1.85 -6.72
C MET A 40 -3.96 2.68 -7.96
N MET A 41 -5.03 3.48 -7.92
CA MET A 41 -5.44 4.37 -9.02
C MET A 41 -4.38 5.43 -9.35
N LEU A 42 -3.72 5.99 -8.35
CA LEU A 42 -2.63 6.95 -8.57
C LEU A 42 -1.40 6.26 -9.17
N SER A 43 -1.04 5.08 -8.65
CA SER A 43 0.11 4.32 -9.16
C SER A 43 -0.09 3.94 -10.62
N SER A 44 -1.28 3.49 -11.02
CA SER A 44 -1.54 3.03 -12.39
C SER A 44 -1.35 4.10 -13.46
N LEU A 45 -1.33 5.40 -13.11
CA LEU A 45 -0.97 6.46 -14.05
C LEU A 45 0.47 6.33 -14.57
N TYR A 46 1.35 5.75 -13.74
CA TYR A 46 2.78 5.63 -14.00
C TYR A 46 3.18 4.21 -14.40
N GLU A 47 2.21 3.30 -14.58
CA GLU A 47 2.47 1.93 -15.00
C GLU A 47 3.01 1.90 -16.44
N ASN A 48 3.73 0.82 -16.78
CA ASN A 48 4.30 0.62 -18.10
C ASN A 48 3.20 0.62 -19.18
N GLY A 49 3.35 1.44 -20.22
CA GLY A 49 2.39 1.58 -21.30
C GLY A 49 1.34 2.68 -21.11
N CYS A 50 1.42 3.48 -20.04
CA CYS A 50 0.62 4.69 -19.85
C CYS A 50 1.31 5.94 -20.42
N ASP A 51 0.53 6.99 -20.71
CA ASP A 51 1.06 8.25 -21.25
C ASP A 51 2.06 8.93 -20.30
N ASP A 52 1.83 8.79 -18.99
CA ASP A 52 2.69 9.34 -17.92
C ASP A 52 3.61 8.25 -17.33
N GLU A 53 3.97 7.22 -18.10
CA GLU A 53 4.82 6.10 -17.62
C GLU A 53 6.04 6.59 -16.83
N ASN A 54 6.14 6.14 -15.58
CA ASN A 54 7.26 6.44 -14.73
C ASN A 54 7.45 5.30 -13.72
N PRO A 55 8.33 4.34 -14.03
CA PRO A 55 8.46 3.15 -13.20
C PRO A 55 8.89 3.43 -11.76
N LEU A 56 9.62 4.53 -11.53
CA LEU A 56 10.03 4.97 -10.19
C LEU A 56 8.84 5.49 -9.37
N LEU A 57 7.94 6.27 -9.98
CA LEU A 57 6.73 6.75 -9.31
C LEU A 57 5.74 5.60 -9.07
N TYR A 58 5.61 4.68 -10.03
CA TYR A 58 4.84 3.45 -9.83
C TYR A 58 5.35 2.65 -8.62
N GLU A 59 6.65 2.37 -8.56
CA GLU A 59 7.27 1.68 -7.42
C GLU A 59 7.05 2.47 -6.11
N LEU A 60 7.26 3.79 -6.13
CA LEU A 60 7.14 4.66 -4.96
C LEU A 60 5.77 4.53 -4.29
N PHE A 61 4.68 4.71 -5.05
CA PHE A 61 3.33 4.68 -4.47
C PHE A 61 2.94 3.29 -3.98
N LEU A 62 3.33 2.23 -4.71
CA LEU A 62 3.06 0.86 -4.28
C LEU A 62 3.84 0.49 -3.00
N ARG A 63 5.12 0.88 -2.92
CA ARG A 63 5.94 0.66 -1.72
C ARG A 63 5.40 1.43 -0.53
N GLN A 64 4.97 2.67 -0.74
CA GLN A 64 4.39 3.49 0.32
C GLN A 64 3.14 2.84 0.91
N LEU A 65 2.21 2.38 0.06
CA LEU A 65 1.05 1.60 0.52
C LEU A 65 1.50 0.37 1.32
N TYR A 66 2.44 -0.40 0.76
CA TYR A 66 2.92 -1.62 1.38
C TYR A 66 3.53 -1.37 2.77
N TYR A 67 4.42 -0.41 2.91
CA TYR A 67 5.06 -0.11 4.21
C TYR A 67 4.07 0.46 5.22
N HIS A 68 3.16 1.35 4.81
CA HIS A 68 2.12 1.86 5.71
C HIS A 68 1.21 0.74 6.23
N LEU A 69 0.90 -0.27 5.41
CA LEU A 69 0.16 -1.45 5.86
C LEU A 69 0.99 -2.29 6.84
N ILE A 70 2.28 -2.52 6.57
CA ILE A 70 3.19 -3.24 7.49
C ILE A 70 3.23 -2.55 8.86
N ASP A 71 3.48 -1.24 8.87
CA ASP A 71 3.56 -0.44 10.09
C ASP A 71 2.24 -0.49 10.87
N ALA A 72 1.11 -0.37 10.16
CA ALA A 72 -0.21 -0.43 10.78
C ALA A 72 -0.52 -1.81 11.39
N ILE A 73 -0.08 -2.92 10.77
CA ILE A 73 -0.28 -4.28 11.31
C ILE A 73 0.55 -4.47 12.59
N GLN A 74 1.76 -3.90 12.65
CA GLN A 74 2.64 -4.00 13.81
C GLN A 74 2.26 -3.07 14.96
N ASP A 75 1.55 -1.98 14.68
CA ASP A 75 1.21 -0.97 15.68
C ASP A 75 0.24 -1.52 16.76
N PRO A 76 0.67 -1.68 18.03
CA PRO A 76 -0.18 -2.18 19.09
C PRO A 76 -1.29 -1.19 19.49
N VAL A 77 -1.18 0.08 19.12
CA VAL A 77 -2.17 1.13 19.39
C VAL A 77 -3.36 1.02 18.43
N ARG A 78 -3.17 0.43 17.24
CA ARG A 78 -4.24 0.22 16.27
C ARG A 78 -5.21 -0.87 16.74
N SER A 79 -6.49 -0.69 16.41
CA SER A 79 -7.53 -1.67 16.73
C SER A 79 -7.18 -3.03 16.12
N ARG A 80 -7.61 -4.12 16.76
CA ARG A 80 -7.41 -5.48 16.23
C ARG A 80 -8.03 -5.62 14.84
N THR A 81 -9.18 -4.99 14.62
CA THR A 81 -9.86 -4.95 13.32
C THR A 81 -9.02 -4.24 12.28
N PHE A 82 -8.48 -3.05 12.59
CA PHE A 82 -7.61 -2.30 11.68
C PHE A 82 -6.42 -3.15 11.22
N ARG A 83 -5.71 -3.75 12.18
CA ARG A 83 -4.56 -4.63 11.90
C ARG A 83 -4.94 -5.82 11.04
N ARG A 84 -6.08 -6.44 11.31
CA ARG A 84 -6.53 -7.61 10.55
C ARG A 84 -6.89 -7.25 9.11
N VAL A 85 -7.61 -6.15 8.92
CA VAL A 85 -7.97 -5.70 7.57
C VAL A 85 -6.71 -5.30 6.79
N CYS A 86 -5.77 -4.56 7.40
CA CYS A 86 -4.48 -4.26 6.74
C CYS A 86 -3.75 -5.53 6.32
N LEU A 87 -3.72 -6.55 7.18
CA LEU A 87 -3.11 -7.83 6.89
C LEU A 87 -3.79 -8.56 5.73
N ASP A 88 -5.13 -8.59 5.71
CA ASP A 88 -5.91 -9.24 4.65
C ASP A 88 -5.76 -8.49 3.31
N SER A 89 -5.63 -7.16 3.33
CA SER A 89 -5.50 -6.32 2.13
C SER A 89 -4.07 -6.17 1.60
N ILE A 90 -3.04 -6.54 2.35
CA ILE A 90 -1.62 -6.30 1.98
C ILE A 90 -1.17 -7.02 0.72
N HIS A 91 -1.87 -8.10 0.34
CA HIS A 91 -1.55 -8.86 -0.85
C HIS A 91 -1.71 -8.05 -2.14
N THR A 92 -2.59 -7.05 -2.17
CA THR A 92 -2.82 -6.20 -3.34
C THR A 92 -1.56 -5.44 -3.76
N PRO A 93 -0.98 -4.54 -2.94
CA PRO A 93 0.25 -3.85 -3.32
C PRO A 93 1.44 -4.82 -3.47
N LEU A 94 1.50 -5.89 -2.68
CA LEU A 94 2.57 -6.89 -2.78
C LEU A 94 2.58 -7.60 -4.15
N LEU A 95 1.41 -7.97 -4.68
CA LEU A 95 1.30 -8.60 -6.00
C LEU A 95 1.69 -7.64 -7.13
N CYS A 96 1.32 -6.36 -7.03
CA CYS A 96 1.73 -5.35 -8.01
C CYS A 96 3.25 -5.11 -7.96
N LEU A 97 3.85 -5.02 -6.78
CA LEU A 97 5.30 -4.94 -6.61
C LEU A 97 6.02 -6.17 -7.16
N LYS A 98 5.46 -7.37 -6.99
CA LYS A 98 6.00 -8.60 -7.59
C LYS A 98 6.06 -8.50 -9.12
N ARG A 99 4.95 -8.09 -9.74
CA ARG A 99 4.84 -7.93 -11.20
C ARG A 99 5.82 -6.89 -11.71
N HIS A 100 5.92 -5.76 -11.00
CA HIS A 100 6.87 -4.70 -11.30
C HIS A 100 8.31 -5.22 -11.29
N TYR A 101 8.76 -5.80 -10.18
CA TYR A 101 10.14 -6.22 -10.02
C TYR A 101 10.56 -7.35 -10.96
N TYR A 102 9.63 -8.20 -11.40
CA TYR A 102 9.95 -9.25 -12.37
C TYR A 102 10.54 -8.72 -13.69
N GLN A 103 10.31 -7.44 -14.00
CA GLN A 103 10.83 -6.79 -15.21
C GLN A 103 12.27 -6.24 -15.06
N TRP A 104 12.88 -6.36 -13.88
CA TRP A 104 14.17 -5.73 -13.55
C TRP A 104 15.22 -6.77 -13.15
N GLU A 105 16.48 -6.44 -13.41
CA GLU A 105 17.63 -7.16 -12.84
C GLU A 105 17.60 -7.03 -11.31
N ASP A 106 17.88 -8.12 -10.59
CA ASP A 106 17.78 -8.25 -9.13
C ASP A 106 16.38 -7.99 -8.52
N GLY A 107 15.34 -8.00 -9.34
CA GLY A 107 13.96 -7.77 -8.88
C GLY A 107 13.44 -8.85 -7.92
N ASP A 108 13.93 -10.09 -8.06
CA ASP A 108 13.65 -11.19 -7.15
C ASP A 108 14.20 -10.92 -5.74
N ILE A 109 15.42 -10.35 -5.64
CA ILE A 109 16.02 -9.96 -4.35
C ILE A 109 15.17 -8.88 -3.68
N LYS A 110 14.76 -7.85 -4.44
CA LYS A 110 13.87 -6.78 -3.92
C LYS A 110 12.53 -7.35 -3.44
N PHE A 111 11.93 -8.26 -4.21
CA PHE A 111 10.67 -8.89 -3.85
C PHE A 111 10.79 -9.78 -2.61
N LEU A 112 11.87 -10.58 -2.53
CA LEU A 112 12.16 -11.44 -1.38
C LEU A 112 12.26 -10.63 -0.10
N TYR A 113 12.91 -9.47 -0.14
CA TYR A 113 13.01 -8.55 0.99
C TYR A 113 11.62 -8.12 1.50
N LEU A 114 10.70 -7.77 0.59
CA LEU A 114 9.32 -7.46 0.99
C LEU A 114 8.62 -8.67 1.61
N GLN A 115 8.74 -9.85 1.01
CA GLN A 115 8.13 -11.06 1.59
C GLN A 115 8.65 -11.36 3.00
N GLN A 116 9.94 -11.18 3.25
CA GLN A 116 10.53 -11.36 4.58
C GLN A 116 9.98 -10.38 5.61
N LEU A 117 9.71 -9.12 5.22
CA LEU A 117 9.06 -8.14 6.10
C LEU A 117 7.64 -8.60 6.49
N LEU A 118 6.83 -9.03 5.54
CA LEU A 118 5.48 -9.53 5.83
C LEU A 118 5.51 -10.77 6.74
N GLN A 119 6.44 -11.70 6.51
CA GLN A 119 6.58 -12.89 7.36
C GLN A 119 6.86 -12.52 8.82
N ARG A 120 7.75 -11.54 9.07
CA ARG A 120 8.05 -11.07 10.44
C ARG A 120 6.83 -10.50 11.15
N VAL A 121 5.92 -9.89 10.41
CA VAL A 121 4.69 -9.28 10.96
C VAL A 121 3.58 -10.32 11.16
N GLN A 122 3.56 -11.36 10.33
CA GLN A 122 2.62 -12.48 10.43
C GLN A 122 3.00 -13.50 11.51
N THR A 123 4.26 -13.49 11.97
CA THR A 123 4.69 -14.42 12.99
C THR A 123 3.92 -14.11 14.28
N PRO A 124 3.15 -15.05 14.85
CA PRO A 124 2.57 -14.83 16.15
C PRO A 124 3.72 -14.58 17.13
N LEU A 125 3.74 -13.42 17.76
CA LEU A 125 4.48 -13.24 18.99
C LEU A 125 3.77 -14.10 20.02
N ASP A 126 4.25 -15.34 20.18
CA ASP A 126 3.92 -16.21 21.32
C ASP A 126 4.17 -15.47 22.65
#